data_AF-D3YWJ2-F1
#
_entry.id   AF-D3YWJ2-F1
#
_cell.length_a   1.000
_cell.length_b   1.000
_cell.length_c   1.000
_cell.angle_alpha   90.00
_cell.angle_beta   90.00
_cell.angle_gamma   90.00
#
_symmetry.space_group_name_H-M   'P 1'
#
loop_
_entity.id
_entity.type
_entity.pdbx_description
1 polymer ?
#
loop_
_entity_poly.entity_id
_entity_poly.type
_entity_poly.pdbx_seq_one_letter_code
_entity_poly.pdbx_strand_id
1 'polypeptide(L)' 'MDLVTYDDVHVNFTQEEWALLHPSQKSLYKGVMLETYRNLTAIGMK' A
#
# COMPACT_ATOMS: atom_id res chain seq x y z
N MET A 1 3.07 -9.14 22.55
CA MET A 1 2.37 -8.47 21.45
C MET A 1 3.42 -8.18 20.42
N ASP A 2 3.36 -8.85 19.28
CA ASP A 2 4.34 -8.63 18.22
C ASP A 2 4.07 -7.26 17.58
N LEU A 3 5.11 -6.46 17.37
CA LEU A 3 4.99 -5.11 16.83
C LEU A 3 4.99 -5.22 15.31
N VAL A 4 3.82 -5.01 14.70
CA VAL A 4 3.69 -4.91 13.24
C VAL A 4 4.54 -3.72 12.77
N THR A 5 5.57 -4.01 11.99
CA THR A 5 6.48 -2.99 11.46
C THR A 5 6.02 -2.56 10.07
N TYR A 6 6.53 -1.41 9.59
CA TYR A 6 6.24 -0.93 8.23
C TYR A 6 6.55 -1.99 7.16
N ASP A 7 7.59 -2.80 7.38
CA ASP A 7 8.00 -3.87 6.48
C ASP A 7 6.94 -4.98 6.36
N ASP A 8 6.21 -5.27 7.44
CA ASP A 8 5.17 -6.30 7.48
C ASP A 8 3.94 -5.93 6.62
N VAL A 9 3.71 -4.63 6.41
CA VAL A 9 2.55 -4.11 5.66
C VAL A 9 2.90 -3.54 4.29
N HIS A 10 4.19 -3.37 3.98
CA HIS A 10 4.64 -2.70 2.77
C HIS A 10 4.89 -3.69 1.62
N VAL A 11 3.95 -3.74 0.68
CA VAL A 11 4.11 -4.52 -0.56
C VAL A 11 4.41 -3.57 -1.71
N ASN A 12 5.63 -3.64 -2.27
CA ASN A 12 6.01 -2.88 -3.46
C ASN A 12 6.11 -3.81 -4.66
N PHE A 13 5.36 -3.52 -5.72
CA PHE A 13 5.42 -4.27 -6.97
C PHE A 13 6.32 -3.56 -7.97
N THR A 14 7.15 -4.34 -8.69
CA THR A 14 7.74 -3.85 -9.93
C THR A 14 6.68 -3.69 -11.03
N GLN A 15 6.99 -2.99 -12.12
CA GLN A 15 6.05 -2.80 -13.23
C GLN A 15 5.63 -4.13 -13.87
N GLU A 16 6.55 -5.09 -13.95
CA GLU A 16 6.29 -6.43 -14.50
C GLU A 16 5.38 -7.24 -13.57
N GLU A 17 5.64 -7.22 -12.27
CA GLU A 17 4.78 -7.88 -11.28
C GLU A 17 3.39 -7.22 -11.24
N TRP A 18 3.34 -5.89 -11.30
CA TRP A 18 2.09 -5.15 -11.38
C TRP A 18 1.27 -5.54 -12.60
N ALA A 19 1.90 -5.77 -13.75
CA ALA A 19 1.20 -6.22 -14.96
C ALA A 19 0.49 -7.57 -14.74
N LEU A 20 1.12 -8.48 -13.99
CA LEU A 20 0.64 -9.83 -13.71
C LEU A 20 -0.41 -9.93 -12.60
N LEU A 21 -0.63 -8.86 -11.82
CA LEU A 21 -1.63 -8.87 -10.74
C LEU A 21 -3.06 -9.02 -11.26
N HIS A 22 -3.86 -9.78 -10.51
CA HIS A 22 -5.30 -9.85 -10.74
C HIS A 22 -5.97 -8.49 -10.48
N PRO A 23 -7.07 -8.18 -11.18
CA PRO A 23 -7.82 -6.94 -10.98
C PRO A 23 -8.17 -6.67 -9.51
N SER A 24 -8.53 -7.72 -8.76
CA SER A 24 -8.85 -7.65 -7.33
C SER A 24 -7.65 -7.21 -6.49
N GLN A 25 -6.45 -7.69 -6.80
CA GLN A 25 -5.22 -7.31 -6.09
C GLN A 25 -4.84 -5.85 -6.39
N LYS A 26 -4.98 -5.41 -7.64
CA LYS A 26 -4.78 -4.00 -8.03
C LYS A 26 -5.75 -3.07 -7.31
N SER A 27 -7.00 -3.50 -7.15
CA SER A 27 -8.02 -2.73 -6.42
C SER A 27 -7.67 -2.60 -4.94
N LEU A 28 -7.26 -3.70 -4.31
CA LEU A 28 -6.83 -3.69 -2.91
C LEU A 28 -5.60 -2.80 -2.70
N TYR A 29 -4.58 -2.92 -3.55
CA TYR A 29 -3.39 -2.06 -3.47
C TYR A 29 -3.75 -0.57 -3.59
N LYS A 30 -4.61 -0.20 -4.54
CA LYS A 30 -5.09 1.19 -4.66
C LYS A 30 -5.83 1.66 -3.41
N GLY A 31 -6.64 0.81 -2.79
CA GLY A 31 -7.34 1.12 -1.55
C GLY A 31 -6.38 1.39 -0.40
N VAL A 32 -5.41 0.49 -0.19
CA VAL A 32 -4.39 0.62 0.85
C VAL A 32 -3.53 1.87 0.62
N MET A 33 -3.03 2.09 -0.60
CA MET A 33 -2.22 3.28 -0.91
C MET A 33 -2.99 4.59 -0.74
N LEU A 34 -4.29 4.60 -1.05
CA LEU A 34 -5.14 5.77 -0.83
C LEU A 34 -5.33 6.07 0.65
N GLU A 35 -5.54 5.04 1.48
CA GLU A 35 -5.61 5.18 2.93
C GLU A 35 -4.29 5.69 3.50
N THR A 36 -3.16 5.14 3.05
CA THR A 36 -1.82 5.62 3.41
C THR A 36 -1.64 7.09 3.03
N TYR A 37 -2.00 7.50 1.82
CA TYR A 37 -1.88 8.89 1.39
C TYR A 37 -2.76 9.83 2.22
N ARG A 38 -3.99 9.43 2.55
CA ARG A 38 -4.90 10.18 3.42
C ARG A 38 -4.32 10.31 4.83
N ASN A 39 -3.77 9.23 5.39
CA ASN A 39 -3.15 9.24 6.69
C ASN A 39 -1.92 10.15 6.72
N LEU A 40 -1.06 10.10 5.69
CA LEU A 40 0.09 11.00 5.53
C LEU A 40 -0.33 12.47 5.42
N THR A 41 -1.40 12.75 4.68
CA THR A 41 -1.98 14.10 4.57
C THR A 41 -2.55 14.57 5.91
N ALA A 42 -3.20 13.69 6.67
CA ALA A 42 -3.81 14.00 7.96
C ALA A 42 -2.78 14.33 9.05
N ILE A 43 -1.59 13.71 9.00
CA ILE A 43 -0.47 14.03 9.91
C ILE A 43 0.37 15.24 9.43
N GLY A 44 -0.06 15.93 8.38
CA GLY A 44 0.54 17.18 7.91
C GLY A 44 1.82 17.02 7.10
N MET A 45 2.14 15.82 6.62
CA MET A 45 3.24 15.63 5.67
C MET A 45 2.78 16.11 4.29
N LYS A 46 3.17 17.33 3.92
CA LYS A 46 2.97 17.93 2.59
C LYS A 46 4.25 17.84 1.77
#